data_AF-A0A821IK27-F1
#
_entry.id   AF-A0A821IK27-F1
#
_cell.length_a   1.000
_cell.length_b   1.000
_cell.length_c   1.000
_cell.angle_alpha   90.00
_cell.angle_beta   90.00
_cell.angle_gamma   90.00
#
_symmetry.space_group_name_H-M   'P 1'
#
loop_
_entity.id
_entity.type
_entity.pdbx_description
1 polymer ?
#
loop_
_entity_poly.entity_id
_entity_poly.type
_entity_poly.pdbx_seq_one_letter_code
_entity_poly.pdbx_strand_id
1 'polypeptide(L)'
;MPKHETTVQINMTGPYWIGAIRLCIRGKGQSSVNSTLQELDFCHFYSTSNKAIGRITYIPIVLIKNINMTHALSESDQTNYSGLWIPTFTNGSLSDEEYYIEFGNYLRYMSSLTVIQIMLDERPFFIKNIEEPIVRTAELIFKVLLFTSLCIELFAFMFLIINLFILPLLRSIFYLWKKCRGQNVKSDNSNRSTKSSLRSNSLNKKDSIRMMKS
;
A
#
# COMPACT_ATOMS: atom_id res chain seq x y z
N MET A 1 -4.47 -19.75 -31.09
CA MET A 1 -3.84 -18.55 -30.50
C MET A 1 -3.93 -17.45 -31.53
N PRO A 2 -4.32 -16.22 -31.16
CA PRO A 2 -4.33 -15.11 -32.10
C PRO A 2 -2.89 -14.86 -32.56
N LYS A 3 -2.75 -14.75 -33.87
CA LYS A 3 -1.50 -14.37 -34.54
C LYS A 3 -1.82 -13.15 -35.36
N HIS A 4 -0.98 -12.14 -35.24
CA HIS A 4 -1.10 -10.92 -36.02
C HIS A 4 0.12 -10.79 -36.92
N GLU A 5 -0.13 -10.61 -38.21
CA GLU A 5 0.90 -10.40 -39.20
C GLU A 5 0.73 -9.00 -39.79
N THR A 6 1.84 -8.28 -39.91
CA THR A 6 1.89 -6.98 -40.56
C THR A 6 3.10 -6.95 -41.47
N THR A 7 2.87 -6.55 -42.71
CA THR A 7 3.92 -6.41 -43.72
C THR A 7 4.14 -4.94 -44.02
N VAL A 8 5.39 -4.50 -43.95
CA VAL A 8 5.83 -3.16 -44.36
C VAL A 8 6.70 -3.31 -45.60
N GLN A 9 6.34 -2.59 -46.66
CA GLN A 9 7.12 -2.57 -47.89
C GLN A 9 7.76 -1.20 -48.06
N ILE A 10 9.06 -1.19 -48.30
CA ILE A 10 9.86 0.02 -48.50
C ILE A 10 10.41 -0.04 -49.93
N ASN A 11 9.91 0.86 -50.77
CA ASN A 11 10.44 1.04 -52.12
C ASN A 11 11.52 2.13 -52.10
N MET A 12 12.70 1.80 -52.59
CA MET A 12 13.86 2.69 -52.63
C MET A 12 14.25 2.92 -54.09
N THR A 13 14.29 4.19 -54.49
CA THR A 13 14.73 4.60 -55.82
C THR A 13 16.14 5.18 -55.74
N GLY A 14 17.13 4.48 -56.31
CA GLY A 14 18.54 4.90 -56.32
C GLY A 14 19.46 4.06 -55.43
N PRO A 15 20.70 4.50 -55.18
CA PRO A 15 21.73 3.73 -54.47
C PRO A 15 21.60 3.76 -52.95
N TYR A 16 20.39 3.52 -52.45
CA TYR A 16 20.10 3.54 -51.03
C TYR A 16 19.97 2.13 -50.48
N TRP A 17 20.38 1.96 -49.23
CA TRP A 17 20.23 0.72 -48.47
C TRP A 17 19.83 1.02 -47.03
N ILE A 18 19.18 0.07 -46.37
CA ILE A 18 18.78 0.17 -44.98
C ILE A 18 19.86 -0.46 -44.12
N GLY A 19 20.54 0.35 -43.29
CA GLY A 19 21.58 -0.14 -42.36
C GLY A 19 21.03 -0.56 -40.98
N ALA A 20 19.89 0.01 -40.59
CA ALA A 20 19.26 -0.27 -39.31
C ALA A 20 17.76 0.03 -39.31
N ILE A 21 17.01 -0.66 -38.46
CA ILE A 21 15.57 -0.48 -38.23
C ILE A 21 15.33 -0.37 -36.72
N ARG A 22 14.51 0.61 -36.31
CA ARG A 22 13.94 0.65 -34.97
C ARG A 22 12.47 0.26 -35.05
N LEU A 23 12.10 -0.80 -34.33
CA LEU A 23 10.73 -1.23 -34.21
C LEU A 23 10.21 -0.88 -32.82
N CYS A 24 9.05 -0.22 -32.74
CA CYS A 24 8.41 0.11 -31.47
C CYS A 24 7.01 -0.48 -31.42
N ILE A 25 6.66 -1.11 -30.30
CA ILE A 25 5.33 -1.63 -30.01
C ILE A 25 4.75 -0.79 -28.89
N ARG A 26 3.59 -0.19 -29.16
CA ARG A 26 2.88 0.68 -28.22
C ARG A 26 1.44 0.24 -28.05
N GLY A 27 0.98 0.25 -26.81
CA GLY A 27 -0.39 -0.09 -26.45
C GLY A 27 -0.82 0.71 -25.24
N LYS A 28 -2.01 1.31 -25.30
CA LYS A 28 -2.52 2.14 -24.21
C LYS A 28 -2.77 1.29 -22.96
N GLY A 29 -2.34 1.79 -21.81
CA GLY A 29 -2.79 1.27 -20.53
C GLY A 29 -4.28 1.55 -20.32
N GLN A 30 -4.93 0.73 -19.51
CA GLN A 30 -6.32 0.92 -19.14
C GLN A 30 -6.50 0.59 -17.66
N SER A 31 -7.13 1.50 -16.92
CA SER A 31 -7.50 1.27 -15.52
C SER A 31 -9.01 1.25 -15.40
N SER A 32 -9.52 0.26 -14.70
CA SER A 32 -10.89 0.14 -14.20
C SER A 32 -10.84 0.05 -12.66
N VAL A 33 -11.99 -0.11 -12.02
CA VAL A 33 -12.12 -0.18 -10.56
C VAL A 33 -11.29 -1.33 -9.97
N ASN A 34 -11.31 -2.52 -10.62
CA ASN A 34 -10.65 -3.73 -10.10
C ASN A 34 -9.62 -4.30 -11.06
N SER A 35 -9.35 -3.63 -12.17
CA SER A 35 -8.43 -4.14 -13.17
C SER A 35 -7.55 -3.01 -13.69
N THR A 36 -6.25 -3.27 -13.70
CA THR A 36 -5.25 -2.37 -14.26
C THR A 36 -4.51 -3.10 -15.36
N LEU A 37 -4.41 -2.51 -16.54
CA LEU A 37 -3.57 -2.97 -17.63
C LEU A 37 -2.48 -1.92 -17.81
N GLN A 38 -1.23 -2.33 -17.62
CA GLN A 38 -0.10 -1.44 -17.78
C GLN A 38 0.09 -1.07 -19.26
N GLU A 39 0.50 0.18 -19.49
CA GLU A 39 0.87 0.66 -20.82
C GLU A 39 2.06 -0.15 -21.36
N LEU A 40 2.01 -0.44 -22.66
CA LEU A 40 3.07 -1.09 -23.41
C LEU A 40 3.81 -0.01 -24.20
N ASP A 41 5.11 0.20 -23.94
CA ASP A 41 5.99 1.03 -24.78
C ASP A 41 7.38 0.40 -24.83
N PHE A 42 7.62 -0.41 -25.86
CA PHE A 42 8.89 -1.11 -26.05
C PHE A 42 9.43 -0.85 -27.44
N CYS A 43 10.69 -0.46 -27.52
CA CYS A 43 11.41 -0.30 -28.77
C CYS A 43 12.62 -1.22 -28.82
N HIS A 44 12.85 -1.85 -29.97
CA HIS A 44 14.04 -2.63 -30.25
C HIS A 44 14.74 -2.09 -31.50
N PHE A 45 16.07 -2.07 -31.46
CA PHE A 45 16.91 -1.57 -32.53
C PHE A 45 17.68 -2.71 -33.18
N TYR A 46 17.38 -2.96 -34.44
CA TYR A 46 18.04 -3.93 -35.29
C TYR A 46 19.05 -3.20 -36.16
N SER A 47 20.31 -3.63 -36.13
CA SER A 47 21.36 -3.07 -36.98
C SER A 47 22.28 -4.18 -37.46
N THR A 48 22.89 -3.95 -38.62
CA THR A 48 23.88 -4.86 -39.17
C THR A 48 25.19 -4.11 -39.35
N SER A 49 26.29 -4.72 -38.91
CA SER A 49 27.63 -4.17 -39.09
C SER A 49 28.12 -4.51 -40.50
N ASN A 50 28.38 -3.49 -41.32
CA ASN A 50 28.91 -3.60 -42.68
C ASN A 50 28.03 -4.34 -43.70
N LYS A 51 26.77 -4.60 -43.36
CA LYS A 51 25.79 -5.28 -44.22
C LYS A 51 24.58 -4.38 -44.44
N ALA A 52 23.79 -4.68 -45.46
CA ALA A 52 22.46 -4.10 -45.62
C ALA A 52 21.44 -5.08 -45.03
N ILE A 53 20.32 -4.53 -44.57
CA ILE A 53 19.17 -5.36 -44.21
C ILE A 53 18.66 -6.08 -45.46
N GLY A 54 18.36 -7.36 -45.31
CA GLY A 54 17.90 -8.25 -46.37
C GLY A 54 16.64 -7.75 -47.05
N ARG A 55 16.46 -8.15 -48.32
CA ARG A 55 15.30 -7.85 -49.14
C ARG A 55 14.01 -8.33 -48.48
N ILE A 56 14.06 -9.48 -47.83
CA ILE A 56 12.93 -10.05 -47.08
C ILE A 56 13.42 -10.31 -45.67
N THR A 57 13.03 -9.45 -44.73
CA THR A 57 13.41 -9.59 -43.33
C THR A 57 12.22 -10.02 -42.50
N TYR A 58 12.43 -11.07 -41.69
CA TYR A 58 11.43 -11.60 -40.79
C TYR A 58 11.75 -11.23 -39.34
N ILE A 59 10.82 -10.55 -38.66
CA ILE A 59 10.96 -10.13 -37.27
C ILE A 59 9.87 -10.81 -36.43
N PRO A 60 10.20 -11.91 -35.74
CA PRO A 60 9.28 -12.58 -34.83
C PRO A 60 9.26 -11.86 -33.48
N ILE A 61 8.06 -11.53 -33.01
CA ILE A 61 7.80 -10.91 -31.72
C ILE A 61 6.87 -11.82 -30.94
N VAL A 62 7.30 -12.22 -29.76
CA VAL A 62 6.49 -13.04 -28.87
C VAL A 62 5.95 -12.16 -27.76
N LEU A 63 4.63 -12.08 -27.62
CA LEU A 63 3.97 -11.39 -26.51
C LEU A 63 3.60 -12.39 -25.41
N ILE A 64 4.12 -12.13 -24.20
CA ILE A 64 3.77 -12.87 -23.00
C ILE A 64 2.85 -12.01 -22.14
N LYS A 65 1.74 -12.59 -21.69
CA LYS A 65 0.81 -11.94 -20.77
C LYS A 65 1.18 -12.30 -19.33
N ASN A 66 1.39 -11.31 -18.47
CA ASN A 66 1.51 -11.50 -17.03
C ASN A 66 0.26 -10.93 -16.36
N ILE A 67 -0.40 -11.71 -15.50
CA ILE A 67 -1.61 -11.31 -14.78
C ILE A 67 -1.38 -11.57 -13.29
N ASN A 68 -1.24 -10.51 -12.49
CA ASN A 68 -1.29 -10.64 -11.04
C ASN A 68 -2.73 -10.49 -10.55
N MET A 69 -3.05 -11.26 -9.54
CA MET A 69 -4.34 -11.26 -8.87
C MET A 69 -4.09 -11.12 -7.36
N THR A 70 -4.63 -10.06 -6.78
CA THR A 70 -4.54 -9.79 -5.34
C THR A 70 -5.91 -10.03 -4.74
N HIS A 71 -5.99 -11.00 -3.82
CA HIS A 71 -7.25 -11.32 -3.15
C HIS A 71 -7.63 -10.23 -2.13
N ALA A 72 -8.93 -9.99 -2.03
CA ALA A 72 -9.52 -9.15 -1.00
C ALA A 72 -9.31 -9.74 0.40
N LEU A 73 -9.07 -8.86 1.39
CA LEU A 73 -8.95 -9.21 2.81
C LEU A 73 -10.31 -9.41 3.48
N SER A 74 -11.34 -8.73 2.98
CA SER A 74 -12.70 -8.77 3.50
C SER A 74 -13.68 -9.20 2.41
N GLU A 75 -14.82 -9.79 2.78
CA GLU A 75 -15.88 -10.15 1.82
C GLU A 75 -16.50 -8.93 1.12
N SER A 76 -16.32 -7.72 1.68
CA SER A 76 -16.78 -6.47 1.07
C SER A 76 -15.81 -5.90 0.03
N ASP A 77 -14.53 -6.28 0.08
CA ASP A 77 -13.53 -5.79 -0.86
C ASP A 77 -13.51 -6.64 -2.14
N GLN A 78 -13.17 -6.01 -3.25
CA GLN A 78 -13.09 -6.68 -4.54
C GLN A 78 -11.66 -7.14 -4.83
N THR A 79 -11.53 -8.30 -5.47
CA THR A 79 -10.23 -8.81 -5.91
C THR A 79 -9.67 -7.93 -7.01
N ASN A 80 -8.42 -7.50 -6.86
CA ASN A 80 -7.75 -6.65 -7.84
C ASN A 80 -6.97 -7.49 -8.84
N TYR A 81 -7.01 -7.09 -10.10
CA TYR A 81 -6.26 -7.67 -11.19
C TYR A 81 -5.28 -6.63 -11.75
N SER A 82 -4.04 -7.04 -12.01
CA SER A 82 -3.09 -6.21 -12.76
C SER A 82 -2.48 -7.03 -13.90
N GLY A 83 -2.55 -6.51 -15.13
CA GLY A 83 -2.00 -7.13 -16.32
C GLY A 83 -0.81 -6.35 -16.87
N LEU A 84 0.19 -7.07 -17.37
CA LEU A 84 1.32 -6.52 -18.13
C LEU A 84 1.59 -7.40 -19.35
N TRP A 85 1.90 -6.76 -20.48
CA TRP A 85 2.41 -7.43 -21.67
C TRP A 85 3.93 -7.29 -21.74
N ILE A 86 4.62 -8.42 -21.92
CA ILE A 86 6.08 -8.47 -22.03
C ILE A 86 6.44 -8.93 -23.45
N PRO A 87 6.89 -8.02 -24.33
CA PRO A 87 7.34 -8.39 -25.66
C PRO A 87 8.76 -8.97 -25.59
N THR A 88 8.95 -10.11 -26.24
CA THR A 88 10.26 -10.69 -26.49
C THR A 88 10.59 -10.52 -27.96
N PHE A 89 11.56 -9.65 -28.23
CA PHE A 89 12.14 -9.46 -29.55
C PHE A 89 13.17 -10.57 -29.78
N THR A 90 12.95 -11.38 -30.80
CA THR A 90 13.95 -12.36 -31.21
C THR A 90 14.85 -11.78 -32.29
N ASN A 91 16.11 -12.17 -32.30
CA ASN A 91 17.04 -11.82 -33.36
C ASN A 91 16.67 -12.66 -34.59
N GLY A 92 15.72 -12.16 -35.39
CA GLY A 92 15.47 -12.69 -36.73
C GLY A 92 16.71 -12.51 -37.61
N SER A 93 16.81 -13.28 -38.70
CA SER A 93 17.84 -13.04 -39.70
C SER A 93 17.58 -11.69 -40.36
N LEU A 94 18.43 -10.71 -40.05
CA LEU A 94 18.39 -9.37 -40.65
C LEU A 94 19.10 -9.32 -42.00
N SER A 95 19.85 -10.37 -42.35
CA SER A 95 20.70 -10.41 -43.53
C SER A 95 20.39 -11.62 -44.40
N ASP A 96 20.27 -11.41 -45.70
CA ASP A 96 20.12 -12.47 -46.71
C ASP A 96 21.45 -13.20 -47.00
N GLU A 97 22.37 -13.23 -46.04
CA GLU A 97 23.79 -13.53 -46.25
C GLU A 97 24.10 -15.00 -46.60
N GLU A 98 23.07 -15.84 -46.75
CA GLU A 98 23.24 -17.19 -47.29
C GLU A 98 23.39 -17.22 -48.81
N TYR A 99 23.22 -16.10 -49.52
CA TYR A 99 23.35 -16.06 -50.98
C TYR A 99 24.47 -15.12 -51.44
N TYR A 100 25.61 -15.74 -51.75
CA TYR A 100 26.74 -15.26 -52.56
C TYR A 100 27.89 -14.49 -51.86
N ILE A 101 28.99 -15.21 -51.64
CA ILE A 101 30.34 -14.66 -51.54
C ILE A 101 30.92 -14.69 -52.95
N GLU A 102 31.12 -13.54 -53.58
CA GLU A 102 31.99 -13.41 -54.76
C GLU A 102 33.29 -12.71 -54.34
N PHE A 103 34.42 -13.40 -54.49
CA PHE A 103 35.77 -12.86 -54.33
C PHE A 103 36.06 -12.12 -53.00
N GLY A 104 35.46 -12.57 -51.88
CA GLY A 104 35.76 -12.04 -50.54
C GLY A 104 35.24 -10.63 -50.26
N ASN A 105 34.49 -10.02 -51.19
CA ASN A 105 33.82 -8.74 -51.00
C ASN A 105 32.31 -8.95 -50.97
N TYR A 106 31.66 -8.48 -49.90
CA TYR A 106 30.20 -8.50 -49.80
C TYR A 106 29.60 -7.57 -50.85
N LEU A 107 28.95 -8.14 -51.87
CA LEU A 107 28.17 -7.36 -52.85
C LEU A 107 26.92 -6.84 -52.12
N ARG A 108 26.91 -5.53 -51.84
CA ARG A 108 25.71 -4.85 -51.32
C ARG A 108 24.66 -4.83 -52.43
N TYR A 109 23.73 -5.78 -52.41
CA TYR A 109 22.63 -5.77 -53.36
C TYR A 109 21.78 -4.51 -53.18
N MET A 110 21.74 -3.70 -54.23
CA MET A 110 20.82 -2.56 -54.36
C MET A 110 19.44 -3.11 -54.67
N SER A 111 18.71 -3.56 -53.65
CA SER A 111 17.31 -3.92 -53.87
C SER A 111 16.46 -2.65 -53.86
N SER A 112 15.72 -2.41 -54.93
CA SER A 112 14.72 -1.34 -54.97
C SER A 112 13.53 -1.62 -54.06
N LEU A 113 13.39 -2.83 -53.51
CA LEU A 113 12.26 -3.21 -52.68
C LEU A 113 12.73 -4.01 -51.47
N THR A 114 12.53 -3.47 -50.27
CA THR A 114 12.70 -4.21 -49.01
C THR A 114 11.34 -4.50 -48.38
N VAL A 115 11.10 -5.75 -48.03
CA VAL A 115 9.87 -6.23 -47.38
C VAL A 115 10.22 -6.68 -45.97
N ILE A 116 9.60 -6.03 -44.99
CA ILE A 116 9.75 -6.36 -43.57
C ILE A 116 8.44 -7.01 -43.12
N GLN A 117 8.52 -8.27 -42.71
CA GLN A 117 7.41 -9.02 -42.15
C GLN A 117 7.54 -9.05 -40.63
N ILE A 118 6.55 -8.46 -39.96
CA ILE A 118 6.42 -8.44 -38.51
C ILE A 118 5.35 -9.45 -38.13
N MET A 119 5.74 -10.48 -37.38
CA MET A 119 4.81 -11.46 -36.85
C MET A 119 4.76 -11.37 -35.33
N LEU A 120 3.55 -11.14 -34.82
CA LEU A 120 3.24 -11.03 -33.42
C LEU A 120 2.49 -12.29 -32.98
N ASP A 121 3.12 -13.08 -32.12
CA ASP A 121 2.56 -14.34 -31.60
C ASP A 121 2.27 -14.22 -30.11
N GLU A 122 0.99 -14.39 -29.75
CA GLU A 122 0.56 -14.39 -28.35
C GLU A 122 0.74 -15.78 -27.74
N ARG A 123 1.44 -15.88 -26.60
CA ARG A 123 1.67 -17.16 -25.93
C ARG A 123 0.46 -17.60 -25.09
N PRO A 124 0.19 -18.93 -25.04
CA PRO A 124 -0.94 -19.50 -24.29
C PRO A 124 -0.75 -19.49 -22.78
N PHE A 125 0.50 -19.43 -22.31
CA PHE A 125 0.79 -19.42 -20.88
C PHE A 125 0.86 -17.97 -20.41
N PHE A 126 0.15 -17.69 -19.32
CA PHE A 126 0.30 -16.45 -18.57
C PHE A 126 0.85 -16.78 -17.20
N ILE A 127 1.69 -15.90 -16.69
CA ILE A 127 2.16 -16.00 -15.31
C ILE A 127 1.01 -15.47 -14.45
N LYS A 128 0.45 -16.33 -13.59
CA LYS A 128 -0.53 -15.94 -12.60
C LYS A 128 0.15 -15.89 -11.24
N ASN A 129 0.41 -14.69 -10.74
CA ASN A 129 0.83 -14.52 -9.36
C ASN A 129 -0.42 -14.28 -8.51
N ILE A 130 -0.61 -15.15 -7.53
CA ILE A 130 -1.66 -15.03 -6.53
C ILE A 130 -0.97 -14.51 -5.28
N GLU A 131 -1.27 -13.26 -4.92
CA GLU A 131 -0.79 -12.67 -3.69
C GLU A 131 -1.84 -12.89 -2.60
N GLU A 132 -1.48 -13.68 -1.59
CA GLU A 132 -2.23 -13.78 -0.35
C GLU A 132 -1.81 -12.64 0.59
N PRO A 133 -2.73 -12.08 1.38
CA PRO A 133 -2.39 -11.04 2.33
C PRO A 133 -1.32 -11.50 3.33
N ILE A 134 -0.37 -10.61 3.65
CA ILE A 134 0.77 -10.87 4.56
C ILE A 134 0.32 -11.36 5.93
N VAL A 135 -0.91 -11.03 6.35
CA VAL A 135 -1.50 -11.46 7.63
C VAL A 135 -2.69 -12.35 7.35
N ARG A 136 -2.65 -13.57 7.87
CA ARG A 136 -3.80 -14.49 7.85
C ARG A 136 -4.90 -13.94 8.75
N THR A 137 -6.14 -13.93 8.27
CA THR A 137 -7.31 -13.43 9.01
C THR A 137 -7.46 -14.09 10.38
N ALA A 138 -7.19 -15.40 10.47
CA ALA A 138 -7.19 -16.14 11.73
C ALA A 138 -6.15 -15.62 12.73
N GLU A 139 -4.97 -15.23 12.26
CA GLU A 139 -3.91 -14.67 13.11
C GLU A 139 -4.29 -13.28 13.64
N LEU A 140 -4.90 -12.45 12.79
CA LEU A 140 -5.42 -11.14 13.18
C LEU A 140 -6.49 -11.29 14.28
N ILE A 141 -7.47 -12.17 14.07
CA ILE A 141 -8.53 -12.44 15.06
C ILE A 141 -7.93 -12.94 16.37
N PHE A 142 -6.98 -13.89 16.30
CA PHE A 142 -6.33 -14.43 17.49
C PHE A 142 -5.56 -13.36 18.28
N LYS A 143 -4.80 -12.49 17.60
CA LYS A 143 -4.08 -11.38 18.27
C LYS A 143 -5.04 -10.38 18.90
N VAL A 144 -6.14 -10.05 18.23
CA VAL A 144 -7.17 -9.15 18.77
C VAL A 144 -7.82 -9.77 20.01
N LEU A 145 -8.18 -11.06 19.97
CA LEU A 145 -8.77 -11.76 21.12
C LEU A 145 -7.81 -11.87 22.31
N LEU A 146 -6.52 -12.18 22.07
CA LEU A 146 -5.52 -12.18 23.13
C LEU A 146 -5.35 -10.80 23.75
N PHE A 147 -5.30 -9.75 22.94
CA PHE A 147 -5.16 -8.39 23.42
C PHE A 147 -6.37 -7.94 24.25
N THR A 148 -7.59 -8.24 23.80
CA THR A 148 -8.81 -7.89 24.56
C THR A 148 -8.91 -8.68 25.86
N SER A 149 -8.58 -9.97 25.86
CA SER A 149 -8.54 -10.80 27.07
C SER A 149 -7.56 -10.23 28.11
N LEU A 150 -6.34 -9.90 27.68
CA LEU A 150 -5.33 -9.32 28.56
C LEU A 150 -5.80 -7.98 29.16
N CYS A 151 -6.45 -7.12 28.36
CA CYS A 151 -7.01 -5.87 28.86
C CYS A 151 -8.06 -6.11 29.97
N ILE A 152 -8.98 -7.06 29.76
CA ILE A 152 -10.02 -7.39 30.74
C ILE A 152 -9.41 -7.93 32.03
N GLU A 153 -8.43 -8.83 31.93
CA GLU A 153 -7.71 -9.38 33.09
C GLU A 153 -6.99 -8.29 33.88
N LEU A 154 -6.34 -7.35 33.20
CA LEU A 154 -5.64 -6.24 33.83
C LEU A 154 -6.63 -5.32 34.57
N PHE A 155 -7.77 -4.99 33.98
CA PHE A 155 -8.83 -4.24 34.66
C PHE A 155 -9.39 -4.97 35.89
N ALA A 156 -9.61 -6.28 35.79
CA ALA A 156 -10.08 -7.10 36.91
C ALA A 156 -9.06 -7.14 38.05
N PHE A 157 -7.77 -7.28 37.71
CA PHE A 157 -6.68 -7.29 38.69
C PHE A 157 -6.55 -5.93 39.39
N MET A 158 -6.63 -4.83 38.64
CA MET A 158 -6.63 -3.48 39.20
C MET A 158 -7.83 -3.25 40.13
N PHE A 159 -9.02 -3.71 39.75
CA PHE A 159 -10.22 -3.64 40.59
C PHE A 159 -10.04 -4.43 41.90
N LEU A 160 -9.46 -5.63 41.82
CA LEU A 160 -9.18 -6.46 43.00
C LEU A 160 -8.20 -5.76 43.94
N ILE A 161 -7.11 -5.18 43.43
CA ILE A 161 -6.14 -4.42 44.23
C ILE A 161 -6.81 -3.25 44.96
N ILE A 162 -7.65 -2.47 44.26
CA ILE A 162 -8.35 -1.33 44.85
C ILE A 162 -9.24 -1.77 46.01
N ASN A 163 -10.03 -2.83 45.80
CA ASN A 163 -10.98 -3.30 46.82
C ASN A 163 -10.30 -4.00 48.00
N LEU A 164 -9.25 -4.78 47.75
CA LEU A 164 -8.66 -5.64 48.77
C LEU A 164 -7.54 -4.95 49.56
N PHE A 165 -6.80 -4.02 48.96
CA PHE A 165 -5.69 -3.33 49.64
C PHE A 165 -6.00 -1.86 49.89
N ILE A 166 -6.41 -1.12 48.87
CA ILE A 166 -6.53 0.34 48.98
C ILE A 166 -7.69 0.75 49.90
N LEU A 167 -8.88 0.17 49.72
CA LEU A 167 -10.05 0.44 50.57
C LEU A 167 -9.84 0.16 52.07
N PRO A 168 -9.33 -1.01 52.50
CA PRO A 168 -9.07 -1.24 53.91
C PRO A 168 -7.93 -0.39 54.47
N LEU A 169 -6.88 -0.10 53.69
CA LEU A 169 -5.82 0.81 54.11
C LEU A 169 -6.35 2.23 54.33
N LEU A 170 -7.17 2.74 53.42
CA LEU A 170 -7.81 4.06 53.57
C LEU A 170 -8.73 4.10 54.80
N ARG A 171 -9.52 3.05 55.06
CA ARG A 171 -10.35 2.94 56.27
C ARG A 171 -9.51 2.92 57.54
N SER A 172 -8.39 2.19 57.54
CA SER A 172 -7.47 2.10 58.68
C SER A 172 -6.78 3.44 58.97
N ILE A 173 -6.27 4.11 57.93
CA ILE A 173 -5.67 5.46 58.05
C ILE A 173 -6.72 6.45 58.56
N PHE A 174 -7.94 6.45 58.01
CA PHE A 174 -9.01 7.34 58.46
C PHE A 174 -9.40 7.09 59.93
N TYR A 175 -9.43 5.83 60.37
CA TYR A 175 -9.66 5.48 61.77
C TYR A 175 -8.55 6.02 62.69
N LEU A 176 -7.28 5.86 62.31
CA LEU A 176 -6.14 6.39 63.06
C LEU A 176 -6.13 7.92 63.11
N TRP A 177 -6.48 8.59 62.00
CA TRP A 177 -6.62 10.04 61.94
C TRP A 177 -7.73 10.57 62.86
N LYS A 178 -8.89 9.90 62.87
CA LYS A 178 -10.01 10.24 63.76
C LYS A 178 -9.64 10.05 65.24
N LYS A 179 -8.88 9.00 65.57
CA LYS A 179 -8.38 8.74 66.92
C LYS A 179 -7.38 9.80 67.39
N CYS A 180 -6.45 10.23 66.53
CA CYS A 180 -5.49 11.30 66.86
C CYS A 180 -6.18 12.66 67.05
N ARG A 181 -7.22 12.96 66.28
CA ARG A 181 -7.99 14.21 66.43
C ARG A 181 -8.84 14.25 67.70
N GLY A 182 -9.26 13.10 68.22
CA GLY A 182 -10.06 13.00 69.46
C GLY A 182 -9.29 13.18 70.77
N GLN A 183 -7.95 13.02 70.77
CA GLN A 183 -7.14 13.23 71.98
C GLN A 183 -6.78 14.69 72.24
N ASN A 184 -6.69 15.53 71.20
CA ASN A 184 -6.40 16.97 71.36
C ASN A 184 -7.53 17.78 72.01
N VAL A 185 -8.74 17.24 72.17
CA VAL A 185 -9.88 17.97 72.78
C VAL A 185 -9.96 17.78 74.32
N LYS A 186 -9.22 16.83 74.90
CA LYS A 186 -9.27 16.56 76.36
C LYS A 186 -8.16 17.23 77.18
N SER A 187 -7.17 17.87 76.55
CA SER A 187 -6.05 18.50 77.26
C SER A 187 -6.25 19.98 77.62
N ASP A 188 -7.29 20.65 77.09
CA ASP A 188 -7.43 22.12 77.22
C ASP A 188 -8.42 22.59 78.31
N ASN A 189 -9.02 21.67 79.08
CA ASN A 189 -10.12 22.03 80.01
C ASN A 189 -9.72 22.26 81.48
N SER A 190 -8.43 22.40 81.83
CA SER A 190 -8.02 22.57 83.24
C SER A 190 -7.73 24.01 83.70
N ASN A 191 -7.72 25.03 82.83
CA ASN A 191 -7.35 26.38 83.25
C ASN A 191 -8.21 27.49 82.62
N ARG A 192 -9.37 27.80 83.24
CA ARG A 192 -9.84 29.19 83.47
C ARG A 192 -11.23 29.22 84.13
N SER A 193 -11.21 29.20 85.46
CA SER A 193 -12.25 29.80 86.30
C SER A 193 -11.73 31.13 86.83
N THR A 194 -12.25 32.27 86.34
CA THR A 194 -12.67 33.43 87.16
C THR A 194 -13.07 34.64 86.33
N LYS A 195 -14.27 35.16 86.64
CA LYS A 195 -14.71 36.59 86.64
C LYS A 195 -14.75 37.31 85.28
N SER A 196 -15.75 38.10 84.92
CA SER A 196 -16.83 38.76 85.68
C SER A 196 -17.87 39.36 84.72
N SER A 197 -19.06 39.56 85.27
CA SER A 197 -20.22 40.30 84.78
C SER A 197 -19.97 41.71 84.24
N LEU A 198 -20.81 42.16 83.28
CA LEU A 198 -21.45 43.50 83.14
C LEU A 198 -22.20 43.53 81.78
N ARG A 199 -23.52 43.32 81.72
CA ARG A 199 -24.68 44.24 81.84
C ARG A 199 -24.94 45.17 80.62
N SER A 200 -26.23 45.16 80.22
CA SER A 200 -27.06 46.14 79.48
C SER A 200 -27.12 46.16 77.93
N ASN A 201 -28.19 45.53 77.42
CA ASN A 201 -29.37 46.08 76.72
C ASN A 201 -29.30 47.08 75.53
N SER A 202 -30.21 46.78 74.58
CA SER A 202 -30.85 47.61 73.52
C SER A 202 -29.98 47.88 72.28
N LEU A 203 -30.43 47.73 71.03
CA LEU A 203 -31.71 48.15 70.44
C LEU A 203 -32.04 47.33 69.16
N ASN A 204 -33.33 47.18 68.90
CA ASN A 204 -33.96 46.69 67.67
C ASN A 204 -33.41 47.31 66.37
N LYS A 205 -33.27 46.50 65.31
CA LYS A 205 -33.69 46.93 63.96
C LYS A 205 -34.14 45.74 63.11
N LYS A 206 -35.43 45.73 62.84
CA LYS A 206 -36.19 44.87 61.93
C LYS A 206 -35.94 45.27 60.47
N ASP A 207 -36.09 44.26 59.61
CA ASP A 207 -36.61 44.27 58.24
C ASP A 207 -35.89 45.10 57.16
N SER A 208 -35.42 44.44 56.10
CA SER A 208 -36.12 44.41 54.81
C SER A 208 -35.31 43.64 53.77
N ILE A 209 -35.83 42.47 53.37
CA ILE A 209 -35.43 41.73 52.17
C ILE A 209 -36.31 42.23 51.03
N ARG A 210 -35.72 42.85 50.00
CA ARG A 210 -36.39 42.98 48.69
C ARG A 210 -35.42 43.28 47.55
N MET A 211 -35.69 42.59 46.44
CA MET A 211 -35.31 42.89 45.05
C MET A 211 -33.85 42.56 44.68
N MET A 212 -33.54 41.99 43.52
CA MET A 212 -34.33 41.71 42.32
C MET A 212 -33.56 40.68 41.49
N LYS A 213 -34.27 39.70 40.93
CA LYS A 213 -33.87 39.01 39.70
C LYS A 213 -34.35 39.83 38.51
N SER A 214 -33.55 39.89 37.45
CA SER A 214 -34.05 39.79 36.07
C SER A 214 -33.46 38.51 35.49
#